data_AF-A0A256VMN3-F1
#
_entry.id   AF-A0A256VMN3-F1
#
_cell.length_a   1.000
_cell.length_b   1.000
_cell.length_c   1.000
_cell.angle_alpha   90.00
_cell.angle_beta   90.00
_cell.angle_gamma   90.00
#
_symmetry.space_group_name_H-M   'P 1'
#
loop_
_entity.id
_entity.type
_entity.pdbx_description
1 polymer ?
#
loop_
_entity_poly.entity_id
_entity_poly.type
_entity_poly.pdbx_seq_one_letter_code
_entity_poly.pdbx_strand_id
1 'polypeptide(L)'
;MAELDATNDIQRMQTLLGVELDDADKGRVEAYIVQAKQAIMVYIRKYLDDDNLPTELNYLVDQLTLAKYNKFHNEGMNSISEEGLSMTFNSNDLKDYLPDIEAWIDSTGKDDLTGNAIGWF
;
A
#
# COMPACT_ATOMS: atom_id res chain seq x y z
N MET A 1 -5.06 -4.09 19.18
CA MET A 1 -4.68 -3.26 18.03
C MET A 1 -3.30 -3.71 17.62
N ALA A 2 -3.19 -4.44 16.51
CA ALA A 2 -1.89 -4.93 16.08
C ALA A 2 -1.13 -3.77 15.45
N GLU A 3 -0.09 -3.29 16.14
CA GLU A 3 0.96 -2.51 15.50
C GLU A 3 1.43 -3.26 14.26
N LEU A 4 1.55 -2.54 13.15
CA LEU A 4 2.25 -3.00 11.96
C LEU A 4 3.74 -3.10 12.31
N ASP A 5 4.13 -4.19 12.97
CA ASP A 5 5.53 -4.54 13.20
C ASP A 5 6.12 -5.05 11.87
N ALA A 6 7.25 -4.50 11.45
CA ALA A 6 7.90 -4.86 10.18
C ALA A 6 8.12 -6.38 10.06
N THR A 7 8.37 -7.08 11.18
CA THR A 7 8.53 -8.54 11.21
C THR A 7 7.25 -9.26 10.81
N ASN A 8 6.09 -8.78 11.27
CA ASN A 8 4.79 -9.37 10.93
C ASN A 8 4.42 -9.10 9.48
N ASP A 9 4.75 -7.91 8.96
CA ASP A 9 4.49 -7.56 7.56
C ASP A 9 5.33 -8.44 6.61
N ILE A 10 6.62 -8.67 6.91
CA ILE A 10 7.48 -9.56 6.11
C ILE A 10 7.01 -11.02 6.16
N GLN A 11 6.66 -11.54 7.33
CA GLN A 11 6.13 -12.91 7.44
C GLN A 11 4.81 -13.08 6.68
N ARG A 12 3.94 -12.07 6.71
CA ARG A 12 2.72 -12.05 5.90
C ARG A 12 3.05 -12.08 4.41
N MET A 13 4.01 -11.28 3.95
CA MET A 13 4.43 -11.26 2.55
C MET A 13 5.02 -12.61 2.09
N GLN A 14 5.88 -13.23 2.90
CA GLN A 14 6.40 -14.59 2.63
C GLN A 14 5.26 -15.60 2.47
N THR A 15 4.24 -15.51 3.34
CA THR A 15 3.06 -16.37 3.28
C THR A 15 2.26 -16.16 1.99
N LEU A 16 2.05 -14.90 1.59
CA LEU A 16 1.31 -14.56 0.37
C LEU A 16 2.05 -14.94 -0.90
N LEU A 17 3.38 -14.79 -0.92
CA LEU A 17 4.22 -15.18 -2.05
C LEU A 17 4.44 -16.69 -2.13
N GLY A 18 4.26 -17.40 -1.01
CA GLY A 18 4.55 -18.84 -0.91
C GLY A 18 6.04 -19.17 -0.98
N VAL A 19 6.91 -18.23 -0.60
CA VAL A 19 8.37 -18.37 -0.66
C VAL A 19 9.03 -17.84 0.61
N GLU A 20 10.18 -18.41 0.95
CA GLU A 20 11.07 -17.84 1.96
C GLU A 20 11.97 -16.79 1.28
N LEU A 21 11.76 -15.53 1.63
CA LEU A 21 12.62 -14.42 1.19
C LEU A 21 13.99 -14.50 1.88
N ASP A 22 15.06 -14.25 1.12
CA ASP A 22 16.39 -14.01 1.66
C ASP A 22 16.51 -12.59 2.26
N ASP A 23 17.65 -12.27 2.90
CA ASP A 23 17.81 -10.98 3.58
C ASP A 23 17.79 -9.77 2.63
N ALA A 24 18.23 -9.94 1.37
CA ALA A 24 18.17 -8.88 0.38
C ALA A 24 16.72 -8.61 -0.05
N ASP A 25 15.96 -9.66 -0.31
CA ASP A 25 14.55 -9.56 -0.68
C ASP A 25 13.67 -9.10 0.49
N LYS A 26 13.97 -9.49 1.73
CA LYS A 26 13.30 -8.93 2.92
C LYS A 26 13.45 -7.41 2.97
N GLY A 27 14.66 -6.89 2.79
CA GLY A 27 14.91 -5.45 2.79
C GLY A 27 14.18 -4.72 1.66
N ARG A 28 14.06 -5.34 0.48
CA ARG A 28 13.29 -4.78 -0.64
C ARG A 28 11.79 -4.77 -0.35
N VAL A 29 11.25 -5.87 0.15
CA VAL A 29 9.83 -5.98 0.51
C VAL A 29 9.49 -4.98 1.61
N GLU A 30 10.33 -4.80 2.61
CA GLU A 30 10.17 -3.76 3.64
C GLU A 30 10.09 -2.36 3.03
N ALA A 31 11.01 -2.03 2.12
CA ALA A 31 10.99 -0.76 1.41
C ALA A 31 9.71 -0.57 0.57
N TYR A 32 9.24 -1.61 -0.11
CA TYR A 32 8.00 -1.56 -0.89
C TYR A 32 6.77 -1.37 0.00
N ILE A 33 6.70 -2.01 1.15
CA ILE A 33 5.63 -1.81 2.14
C ILE A 33 5.60 -0.34 2.59
N VAL A 34 6.75 0.23 2.95
CA VAL A 34 6.85 1.65 3.36
C VAL A 34 6.37 2.57 2.25
N GLN A 35 6.82 2.35 1.01
CA GLN A 35 6.42 3.16 -0.13
C GLN A 35 4.92 3.02 -0.43
N ALA A 36 4.33 1.84 -0.30
CA ALA A 36 2.90 1.60 -0.53
C ALA A 36 2.06 2.34 0.52
N LYS A 37 2.45 2.24 1.80
CA LYS A 37 1.84 3.00 2.90
C LYS A 37 1.91 4.51 2.60
N GLN A 38 3.08 5.03 2.25
CA GLN A 38 3.24 6.46 1.92
C GLN A 38 2.35 6.89 0.75
N ALA A 39 2.26 6.07 -0.30
CA ALA A 39 1.47 6.38 -1.48
C ALA A 39 -0.03 6.45 -1.17
N ILE A 40 -0.55 5.51 -0.36
CA ILE A 40 -1.95 5.56 0.11
C ILE A 40 -2.17 6.76 1.03
N MET A 41 -1.24 7.03 1.96
CA MET A 41 -1.34 8.14 2.91
C MET A 41 -1.46 9.50 2.23
N VAL A 42 -0.87 9.71 1.04
CA VAL A 42 -1.04 10.96 0.28
C VAL A 42 -2.52 11.27 0.01
N TYR A 43 -3.37 10.25 -0.19
CA TYR A 43 -4.79 10.42 -0.47
C TYR A 43 -5.62 10.58 0.80
N ILE A 44 -5.30 9.81 1.83
CA ILE A 44 -6.18 9.68 3.01
C ILE A 44 -5.77 10.54 4.20
N ARG A 45 -4.53 11.06 4.26
CA ARG A 45 -3.97 11.69 5.48
C ARG A 45 -4.83 12.81 6.06
N LYS A 46 -5.48 13.61 5.22
CA LYS A 46 -6.36 14.71 5.68
C LYS A 46 -7.66 14.23 6.36
N TYR A 47 -8.02 12.97 6.20
CA TYR A 47 -9.22 12.34 6.76
C TYR A 47 -8.91 11.50 8.02
N LEU A 48 -7.64 11.37 8.40
CA LEU A 48 -7.23 10.61 9.57
C LEU A 48 -7.15 11.50 10.81
N ASP A 49 -7.45 10.90 11.96
CA ASP A 49 -7.29 11.55 13.26
C ASP A 49 -5.84 11.42 13.79
N ASP A 50 -5.05 10.51 13.22
CA ASP A 50 -3.63 10.31 13.47
C ASP A 50 -2.87 9.91 12.18
N ASP A 51 -1.54 9.82 12.24
CA ASP A 51 -0.71 9.50 11.06
C ASP A 51 -0.59 7.98 10.77
N ASN A 52 -1.48 7.13 11.32
CA ASN A 52 -1.48 5.69 11.08
C ASN A 52 -2.38 5.28 9.91
N LEU A 53 -1.93 4.30 9.13
CA LEU A 53 -2.75 3.71 8.08
C LEU A 53 -3.91 2.89 8.69
N PRO A 54 -5.16 3.12 8.28
CA PRO A 54 -6.32 2.32 8.69
C PRO A 54 -6.13 0.83 8.34
N THR A 55 -6.53 -0.04 9.25
CA THR A 55 -6.40 -1.49 9.07
C THR A 55 -7.18 -2.03 7.88
N GLU A 56 -8.27 -1.36 7.52
CA GLU A 56 -9.14 -1.63 6.38
C GLU A 56 -8.40 -1.47 5.05
N LEU A 57 -7.35 -0.64 5.00
CA LEU A 57 -6.55 -0.39 3.80
C LEU A 57 -5.25 -1.22 3.76
N ASN A 58 -5.00 -2.09 4.76
CA ASN A 58 -3.80 -2.93 4.78
C ASN A 58 -3.72 -3.87 3.57
N TYR A 59 -4.86 -4.34 3.05
CA TYR A 59 -4.85 -5.21 1.88
C TYR A 59 -4.33 -4.49 0.62
N LEU A 60 -4.52 -3.17 0.51
CA LEU A 60 -3.96 -2.38 -0.59
C LEU A 60 -2.43 -2.35 -0.53
N VAL A 61 -1.88 -2.20 0.68
CA VAL A 61 -0.42 -2.29 0.91
C VAL A 61 0.10 -3.64 0.45
N ASP A 62 -0.60 -4.73 0.82
CA ASP A 62 -0.22 -6.09 0.44
C ASP A 62 -0.25 -6.26 -1.09
N GLN A 63 -1.33 -5.85 -1.76
CA GLN A 63 -1.45 -5.97 -3.22
C GLN A 63 -0.40 -5.15 -3.99
N LEU A 64 -0.16 -3.90 -3.57
CA LEU A 64 0.85 -3.02 -4.16
C LEU A 64 2.25 -3.61 -3.98
N THR A 65 2.55 -4.15 -2.80
CA THR A 65 3.83 -4.79 -2.49
C THR A 65 4.05 -6.03 -3.34
N LEU A 66 3.04 -6.91 -3.43
CA LEU A 66 3.08 -8.13 -4.24
C LEU A 66 3.27 -7.82 -5.73
N ALA A 67 2.50 -6.88 -6.28
CA ALA A 67 2.60 -6.48 -7.68
C ALA A 67 4.01 -5.97 -8.01
N LYS A 68 4.58 -5.16 -7.12
CA LYS A 68 5.93 -4.60 -7.29
C LYS A 68 7.00 -5.66 -7.16
N TYR A 69 6.92 -6.53 -6.15
CA TYR A 69 7.85 -7.64 -5.99
C TYR A 69 7.83 -8.55 -7.23
N ASN A 70 6.65 -8.98 -7.68
CA ASN A 70 6.50 -9.85 -8.84
C ASN A 70 7.05 -9.21 -10.12
N LYS A 71 6.82 -7.91 -10.33
CA LYS A 71 7.35 -7.19 -11.49
C LYS A 71 8.88 -7.25 -11.52
N PHE A 72 9.55 -6.84 -10.45
CA PHE A 72 11.01 -6.83 -10.39
C PHE A 72 11.62 -8.23 -10.38
N HIS A 73 10.97 -9.17 -9.71
CA HIS A 73 11.44 -10.56 -9.65
C HIS A 73 11.38 -11.23 -11.03
N ASN A 74 10.31 -11.00 -11.81
CA ASN A 74 10.19 -11.53 -13.18
C ASN A 74 11.06 -10.80 -14.21
N GLU A 75 11.37 -9.52 -14.01
CA GLU A 75 12.22 -8.73 -14.92
C GLU A 75 13.70 -9.14 -14.87
N GLY A 76 14.08 -9.99 -13.92
CA GLY A 76 15.42 -10.59 -13.83
C GLY A 76 16.36 -9.79 -12.93
N MET A 77 16.83 -10.46 -11.87
CA MET A 77 17.61 -9.91 -10.76
C MET A 77 19.04 -9.43 -11.13
N ASN A 78 19.44 -9.51 -12.41
CA ASN A 78 20.83 -9.40 -12.85
C ASN A 78 21.35 -7.99 -13.12
N SER A 79 20.54 -6.93 -13.00
CA SER A 79 21.01 -5.56 -13.28
C SER A 79 20.30 -4.45 -12.50
N ILE A 80 19.79 -4.74 -11.30
CA ILE A 80 19.19 -3.69 -10.45
C ILE A 80 20.22 -3.25 -9.41
N SER A 81 21.24 -2.56 -9.90
CA SER A 81 22.14 -1.72 -9.12
C SER A 81 21.33 -0.52 -8.62
N GLU A 82 21.39 -0.23 -7.32
CA GLU A 82 21.02 0.97 -6.53
C GLU A 82 20.05 2.07 -7.08
N GLU A 83 19.98 2.34 -8.38
CA GLU A 83 19.03 3.25 -9.04
C GLU A 83 17.57 2.71 -9.06
N GLY A 84 17.36 1.39 -9.01
CA GLY A 84 16.02 0.78 -9.04
C GLY A 84 15.21 0.91 -7.74
N LEU A 85 15.84 1.29 -6.63
CA LEU A 85 15.16 1.55 -5.35
C LEU A 85 14.46 2.92 -5.31
N SER A 86 14.74 3.79 -6.28
CA SER A 86 14.11 5.11 -6.43
C SER A 86 12.72 5.07 -7.09
N MET A 87 12.13 3.88 -7.26
CA MET A 87 10.78 3.78 -7.79
C MET A 87 9.76 3.99 -6.69
N THR A 88 9.25 5.20 -6.50
CA THR A 88 8.03 5.43 -5.70
C THR A 88 6.81 4.85 -6.44
N PHE A 89 5.77 4.41 -5.73
CA PHE A 89 4.49 4.12 -6.38
C PHE A 89 3.97 5.38 -7.07
N ASN A 90 3.55 5.25 -8.32
CA ASN A 90 2.96 6.34 -9.08
C ASN A 90 1.43 6.17 -9.14
N SER A 91 0.75 7.19 -9.67
CA SER A 91 -0.72 7.18 -9.79
C SER A 91 -1.27 6.03 -10.64
N ASN A 92 -0.49 5.51 -11.60
CA ASN A 92 -0.90 4.36 -12.40
C ASN A 92 -0.81 3.04 -11.63
N ASP A 93 0.08 2.91 -10.64
CA ASP A 93 0.13 1.73 -9.76
C ASP A 93 -1.06 1.69 -8.79
N LEU A 94 -1.61 2.86 -8.44
CA LEU A 94 -2.75 3.00 -7.54
C LEU A 94 -4.11 3.02 -8.26
N LYS A 95 -4.14 3.20 -9.58
CA LYS A 95 -5.37 3.48 -10.34
C LYS A 95 -6.49 2.48 -10.09
N ASP A 96 -6.14 1.20 -9.97
CA ASP A 96 -7.11 0.10 -9.84
C ASP A 96 -7.67 0.04 -8.41
N TYR A 97 -7.04 0.73 -7.47
CA TYR A 97 -7.39 0.81 -6.05
C TYR A 97 -7.96 2.17 -5.63
N LEU A 98 -7.96 3.17 -6.53
CA LEU A 98 -8.57 4.48 -6.26
C LEU A 98 -10.05 4.36 -5.84
N PRO A 99 -10.89 3.51 -6.47
CA PRO A 99 -12.29 3.37 -6.05
C PRO A 99 -12.43 2.87 -4.61
N ASP A 100 -11.54 1.99 -4.15
CA ASP A 100 -11.57 1.48 -2.77
C ASP A 100 -11.12 2.55 -1.77
N ILE A 101 -10.11 3.35 -2.13
CA ILE A 101 -9.65 4.49 -1.33
C ILE A 101 -10.77 5.54 -1.20
N GLU A 102 -11.45 5.84 -2.31
CA GLU A 102 -12.60 6.76 -2.33
C GLU A 102 -13.76 6.23 -1.48
N ALA A 103 -14.12 4.96 -1.64
CA ALA A 103 -15.17 4.34 -0.82
C ALA A 103 -14.83 4.36 0.69
N TRP A 104 -13.55 4.16 1.04
CA TRP A 104 -13.10 4.31 2.43
C TRP A 104 -13.24 5.76 2.91
N ILE A 105 -12.82 6.75 2.11
CA ILE A 105 -12.98 8.18 2.43
C ILE A 105 -14.46 8.52 2.68
N ASP A 106 -15.36 8.12 1.77
CA ASP A 106 -16.80 8.35 1.89
C ASP A 106 -17.36 7.76 3.19
N SER A 107 -16.88 6.57 3.57
CA SER A 107 -17.30 5.91 4.81
C SER A 107 -16.85 6.62 6.09
N THR A 108 -15.79 7.44 6.03
CA THR A 108 -15.31 8.19 7.21
C THR A 108 -16.22 9.34 7.61
N GLY A 109 -17.17 9.74 6.74
CA GLY A 109 -18.06 10.89 6.97
C GLY A 109 -17.34 12.23 7.06
N LYS A 110 -16.03 12.27 6.79
CA LYS A 110 -15.18 13.46 6.74
C LYS A 110 -15.02 13.99 5.32
N ASP A 111 -15.86 13.53 4.39
CA ASP A 111 -15.89 14.16 3.09
C ASP A 111 -16.43 15.59 3.25
N ASP A 112 -15.72 16.56 2.68
CA ASP A 112 -16.15 17.95 2.59
C ASP A 112 -17.26 18.06 1.51
N LEU A 113 -18.24 17.13 1.55
CA LEU A 113 -19.52 17.23 0.86
C LEU A 113 -20.34 18.31 1.55
N THR A 114 -19.91 19.53 1.31
CA THR A 114 -20.79 20.63 0.98
C THR A 114 -21.99 20.12 0.16
N GLY A 115 -23.07 19.82 0.86
CA GLY A 115 -24.44 20.05 0.41
C GLY A 115 -24.91 19.28 -0.82
N ASN A 116 -25.00 17.96 -0.73
CA ASN A 116 -26.11 17.26 -1.37
C ASN A 116 -26.44 15.97 -0.63
N ALA A 117 -27.23 16.13 0.43
CA ALA A 117 -28.15 15.09 0.88
C ALA A 117 -29.11 14.78 -0.28
N ILE A 118 -28.70 13.91 -1.20
CA ILE A 118 -29.65 13.25 -2.10
C ILE A 118 -30.27 12.15 -1.25
N GLY A 119 -31.42 12.51 -0.68
CA GLY A 119 -32.33 11.55 -0.08
C GLY A 119 -32.68 10.47 -1.10
N TRP A 120 -32.62 9.23 -0.65
CA TRP A 120 -33.25 8.11 -1.34
C TRP A 120 -34.77 8.34 -1.32
N PHE A 121 -35.29 8.83 -2.45
CA PHE A 121 -36.66 8.69 -2.90
C PHE A 121 -36.65 8.09 -4.31
#